data_AF-A0A2W4U220-F1
#
_entry.id   AF-A0A2W4U220-F1
#
_cell.length_a   1.000
_cell.length_b   1.000
_cell.length_c   1.000
_cell.angle_alpha   90.00
_cell.angle_beta   90.00
_cell.angle_gamma   90.00
#
_symmetry.space_group_name_H-M   'P 1'
#
loop_
_entity.id
_entity.type
_entity.pdbx_description
1 polymer ?
#
loop_
_entity_poly.entity_id
_entity_poly.type
_entity_poly.pdbx_seq_one_letter_code
_entity_poly.pdbx_strand_id
1 'polypeptide(L)'
;MPTVLAEREPRRSRWLVWLRRSRPVAAAPRLDPDAQPDGLAEGLRQVRAPADHWFDQQVEELEAAAVEMAHAAAAARLPRIDVAYETVPEEEALATRAHAVFRGWVERVRTRVQDAIQNCTRRAGVHLSAYEHELIELEITGERLKATAAALERAEAEAVTGHATLEVRRYFAPWKYWVLIGLLVLVDWVANVPVFSELLPKDPGAEAAWRHIAADSEQYGALGGLYRAAARAAHHPDASVLALGIIVFLVFLAHVFGEAMRRRTSLDEAETPAAATTIRAHRRQFGFAALASLVGIFAVLGFLWLARYQLERSTARGVAEVEAQIAAIQQELSAARAAEDLAAIGDAERRLEDARHVRAQRLDRADYADVIARMNWPILLLNFVLAVAAALAAYLATRDSLHGRLENPRVAELRRELRGLRYDEARRREALARLDVAIRREFAIANYLLHSRPLQGWEAKLDRLRAVIPRFRIENARARGIDAANIVAFQKPVTFTIAPGEEDAMLTAPAELIQQQERLEALRARAAAVLGLRNTAVEVPVQDPAPDPARAA
;
A
#
# COMPACT_ATOMS: atom_id res chain seq x y z
N MET A 1 -47.04 -19.50 -24.46
CA MET A 1 -46.31 -18.23 -24.66
C MET A 1 -46.53 -17.35 -23.45
N PRO A 2 -45.47 -17.10 -22.68
CA PRO A 2 -44.88 -15.76 -22.68
C PRO A 2 -43.35 -15.76 -22.77
N THR A 3 -42.87 -14.59 -23.13
CA THR A 3 -41.52 -14.10 -23.41
C THR A 3 -40.56 -14.18 -22.22
N VAL A 4 -39.43 -14.83 -22.44
CA VAL A 4 -38.22 -14.76 -21.60
C VAL A 4 -37.41 -13.54 -22.05
N LEU A 5 -37.31 -12.51 -21.21
CA LEU A 5 -36.33 -11.44 -21.37
C LEU A 5 -35.11 -11.76 -20.50
N ALA A 6 -33.98 -11.91 -21.17
CA ALA A 6 -32.69 -12.30 -20.62
C ALA A 6 -32.09 -11.20 -19.72
N GLU A 7 -31.75 -11.57 -18.49
CA GLU A 7 -30.83 -10.82 -17.65
C GLU A 7 -29.43 -10.87 -18.27
N ARG A 8 -28.95 -9.69 -18.68
CA ARG A 8 -27.55 -9.49 -19.08
C ARG A 8 -26.67 -9.49 -17.84
N GLU A 9 -25.96 -10.58 -17.61
CA GLU A 9 -24.78 -10.58 -16.74
C GLU A 9 -23.70 -9.63 -17.31
N PRO A 10 -23.04 -8.82 -16.47
CA PRO A 10 -21.93 -7.99 -16.92
C PRO A 10 -20.72 -8.87 -17.24
N ARG A 11 -20.32 -8.87 -18.52
CA ARG A 11 -19.06 -9.37 -19.05
C ARG A 11 -17.88 -8.82 -18.24
N ARG A 12 -17.49 -9.50 -17.16
CA ARG A 12 -16.21 -9.32 -16.49
C ARG A 12 -15.11 -9.91 -17.38
N SER A 13 -14.51 -9.03 -18.17
CA SER A 13 -13.15 -9.03 -18.69
C SER A 13 -12.34 -10.33 -18.46
N ARG A 14 -12.40 -11.24 -19.44
CA ARG A 14 -11.50 -12.40 -19.62
C ARG A 14 -10.02 -12.02 -19.84
N TRP A 15 -9.68 -10.72 -19.83
CA TRP A 15 -8.31 -10.21 -19.99
C TRP A 15 -7.44 -10.31 -18.73
N LEU A 16 -8.02 -10.50 -17.53
CA LEU A 16 -7.24 -10.65 -16.28
C LEU A 16 -6.77 -12.08 -16.02
N VAL A 17 -7.22 -13.07 -16.80
CA VAL A 17 -6.78 -14.48 -16.67
C VAL A 17 -5.49 -14.75 -17.47
N TRP A 18 -5.14 -13.89 -18.43
CA TRP A 18 -3.96 -14.11 -19.29
C TRP A 18 -2.62 -13.67 -18.66
N LEU A 19 -2.64 -12.85 -17.60
CA LEU A 19 -1.42 -12.44 -16.87
C LEU A 19 -1.00 -13.41 -15.75
N ARG A 20 -1.64 -14.58 -15.64
CA ARG A 20 -1.33 -15.62 -14.64
C ARG A 20 -0.79 -16.91 -15.26
N ARG A 21 -0.20 -16.84 -16.45
CA ARG A 21 0.75 -17.86 -16.91
C ARG A 21 2.07 -17.59 -16.19
N SER A 22 2.27 -18.35 -15.12
CA SER A 22 3.57 -18.71 -14.56
C SER A 22 4.63 -18.67 -15.66
N ARG A 23 5.52 -17.67 -15.60
CA ARG A 23 6.83 -17.83 -16.20
C ARG A 23 7.35 -19.16 -15.65
N PRO A 24 7.82 -20.10 -16.50
CA PRO A 24 8.63 -21.17 -15.96
C PRO A 24 9.72 -20.46 -15.15
N VAL A 25 9.82 -20.78 -13.87
CA VAL A 25 11.00 -20.46 -13.08
C VAL A 25 12.14 -20.92 -13.97
N ALA A 26 12.93 -19.97 -14.48
CA ALA A 26 14.10 -20.30 -15.27
C ALA A 26 14.83 -21.35 -14.43
N ALA A 27 14.96 -22.56 -14.97
CA ALA A 27 15.69 -23.62 -14.30
C ALA A 27 16.98 -22.96 -13.82
N ALA A 28 17.19 -22.98 -12.50
CA ALA A 28 18.39 -22.42 -11.91
C ALA A 28 19.55 -22.86 -12.80
N PRO A 29 20.42 -21.95 -13.27
CA PRO A 29 21.50 -22.33 -14.15
C PRO A 29 22.15 -23.55 -13.52
N ARG A 30 22.21 -24.67 -14.26
CA ARG A 30 22.97 -25.83 -13.84
C ARG A 30 24.40 -25.32 -13.75
N LEU A 31 24.75 -24.87 -12.54
CA LEU A 31 26.09 -24.47 -12.18
C LEU A 31 26.89 -25.75 -12.23
N ASP A 32 27.65 -25.85 -13.30
CA ASP A 32 28.71 -26.84 -13.43
C ASP A 32 29.56 -26.77 -12.15
N PRO A 33 29.61 -27.83 -11.32
CA PRO A 33 30.42 -27.85 -10.11
C PRO A 33 31.92 -27.63 -10.40
N ASP A 34 32.32 -27.74 -11.67
CA ASP A 34 33.68 -27.58 -12.14
C ASP A 34 33.95 -26.23 -12.82
N ALA A 35 32.98 -25.30 -12.84
CA ALA A 35 33.20 -23.93 -13.31
C ALA A 35 34.18 -23.20 -12.38
N GLN A 36 35.46 -23.22 -12.76
CA GLN A 36 36.57 -22.62 -12.03
C GLN A 36 36.34 -21.11 -11.90
N PRO A 37 36.18 -20.54 -10.70
CA PRO A 37 35.91 -19.11 -10.55
C PRO A 37 37.08 -18.29 -11.12
N ASP A 38 36.75 -17.34 -12.00
CA ASP A 38 37.70 -16.39 -12.59
C ASP A 38 38.57 -15.76 -11.48
N GLY A 39 39.90 -15.89 -11.62
CA GLY A 39 40.86 -15.26 -10.70
C GLY A 39 41.45 -16.15 -9.58
N LEU A 40 41.20 -17.47 -9.56
CA LEU A 40 41.83 -18.36 -8.55
C LEU A 40 43.36 -18.39 -8.64
N ALA A 41 43.92 -18.42 -9.85
CA ALA A 41 45.37 -18.37 -10.07
C ALA A 41 46.00 -17.05 -9.61
N GLU A 42 45.23 -15.96 -9.67
CA GLU A 42 45.63 -14.68 -9.09
C GLU A 42 45.65 -14.75 -7.56
N GLY A 43 44.76 -15.54 -6.95
CA GLY A 43 44.71 -15.79 -5.51
C GLY A 43 45.98 -16.45 -4.95
N LEU A 44 46.54 -17.47 -5.63
CA LEU A 44 47.79 -18.10 -5.16
C LEU A 44 48.98 -17.12 -5.23
N ARG A 45 49.08 -16.34 -6.32
CA ARG A 45 50.11 -15.30 -6.46
C ARG A 45 50.03 -14.28 -5.33
N GLN A 46 48.83 -13.82 -5.00
CA GLN A 46 48.62 -12.86 -3.91
C GLN A 46 49.01 -13.43 -2.54
N VAL A 47 48.72 -14.70 -2.26
CA VAL A 47 49.11 -15.36 -1.00
C VAL A 47 50.63 -15.51 -0.91
N ARG A 48 51.31 -15.79 -2.03
CA ARG A 48 52.76 -16.00 -2.09
C ARG A 48 53.57 -14.70 -2.16
N ALA A 49 53.03 -13.63 -2.74
CA ALA A 49 53.75 -12.39 -3.01
C ALA A 49 54.54 -11.83 -1.81
N PRO A 50 54.01 -11.79 -0.57
CA PRO A 50 54.78 -11.24 0.54
C PRO A 50 55.91 -12.17 1.01
N ALA A 51 55.90 -13.46 0.68
CA ALA A 51 57.03 -14.36 0.91
C ALA A 51 58.09 -14.20 -0.19
N ASP A 52 57.65 -13.95 -1.42
CA ASP A 52 58.55 -13.65 -2.55
C ASP A 52 59.30 -12.32 -2.34
N HIS A 53 58.61 -11.25 -1.91
CA HIS A 53 59.26 -9.99 -1.57
C HIS A 53 60.29 -10.13 -0.44
N TRP A 54 59.98 -10.90 0.59
CA TRP A 54 60.94 -11.19 1.67
C TRP A 54 62.17 -11.92 1.12
N PHE A 55 61.96 -12.91 0.25
CA PHE A 55 63.05 -13.64 -0.38
C PHE A 55 63.94 -12.70 -1.21
N ASP A 56 63.34 -11.84 -2.04
CA ASP A 56 64.10 -10.91 -2.88
C ASP A 56 64.98 -9.97 -2.03
N GLN A 57 64.43 -9.43 -0.94
CA GLN A 57 65.18 -8.61 0.00
C GLN A 57 66.36 -9.39 0.63
N GLN A 58 66.12 -10.62 1.08
CA GLN A 58 67.17 -11.44 1.70
C GLN A 58 68.27 -11.84 0.71
N VAL A 59 67.93 -12.04 -0.55
CA VAL A 59 68.92 -12.31 -1.60
C VAL A 59 69.76 -11.07 -1.88
N GLU A 60 69.16 -9.87 -1.95
CA GLU A 60 69.90 -8.62 -2.11
C GLU A 60 70.88 -8.37 -0.95
N GLU A 61 70.44 -8.59 0.29
CA GLU A 61 71.29 -8.51 1.49
C GLU A 61 72.43 -9.55 1.45
N LEU A 62 72.16 -10.75 0.96
CA LEU A 62 73.15 -11.82 0.83
C LEU A 62 74.16 -11.52 -0.28
N GLU A 63 73.70 -10.99 -1.42
CA GLU A 63 74.54 -10.55 -2.53
C GLU A 63 75.48 -9.41 -2.10
N ALA A 64 74.98 -8.41 -1.38
CA ALA A 64 75.80 -7.33 -0.84
C ALA A 64 76.84 -7.85 0.17
N ALA A 65 76.43 -8.75 1.08
CA ALA A 65 77.35 -9.36 2.02
C ALA A 65 78.44 -10.21 1.34
N ALA A 66 78.13 -10.88 0.23
CA ALA A 66 79.10 -11.63 -0.55
C ALA A 66 80.19 -10.72 -1.15
N VAL A 67 79.82 -9.52 -1.62
CA VAL A 67 80.78 -8.51 -2.12
C VAL A 67 81.68 -8.01 -0.99
N GLU A 68 81.12 -7.66 0.16
CA GLU A 68 81.88 -7.22 1.33
C GLU A 68 82.86 -8.31 1.84
N MET A 69 82.38 -9.56 1.96
CA MET A 69 83.21 -10.71 2.32
C MET A 69 84.33 -10.92 1.29
N ALA A 70 84.04 -10.73 0.00
CA ALA A 70 85.03 -10.84 -1.06
C ALA A 70 86.14 -9.81 -0.93
N HIS A 71 85.81 -8.54 -0.65
CA HIS A 71 86.78 -7.46 -0.43
C HIS A 71 87.61 -7.68 0.84
N ALA A 72 86.98 -8.08 1.95
CA ALA A 72 87.69 -8.38 3.20
C ALA A 72 88.68 -9.55 3.02
N ALA A 73 88.23 -10.64 2.39
CA ALA A 73 89.07 -11.79 2.07
C ALA A 73 90.17 -11.42 1.06
N ALA A 74 89.92 -10.51 0.12
CA ALA A 74 90.91 -9.98 -0.80
C ALA A 74 92.02 -9.19 -0.10
N ALA A 75 91.66 -8.29 0.82
CA ALA A 75 92.61 -7.55 1.64
C ALA A 75 93.48 -8.48 2.49
N ALA A 76 92.91 -9.58 3.01
CA ALA A 76 93.62 -10.62 3.75
C ALA A 76 94.41 -11.61 2.88
N ARG A 77 94.31 -11.53 1.55
CA ARG A 77 94.88 -12.49 0.58
C ARG A 77 94.44 -13.95 0.81
N LEU A 78 93.19 -14.15 1.25
CA LEU A 78 92.55 -15.46 1.48
C LEU A 78 91.42 -15.73 0.46
N PRO A 79 91.36 -16.89 -0.21
CA PRO A 79 92.32 -17.99 -0.15
C PRO A 79 93.64 -17.64 -0.85
N ARG A 80 94.73 -18.31 -0.45
CA ARG A 80 96.04 -18.21 -1.12
C ARG A 80 95.94 -18.77 -2.54
N ILE A 81 96.64 -18.15 -3.48
CA ILE A 81 96.51 -18.40 -4.94
C ILE A 81 96.91 -19.85 -5.30
N ASP A 82 97.95 -20.36 -4.63
CA ASP A 82 98.64 -21.63 -4.90
C ASP A 82 98.18 -22.79 -4.02
N VAL A 83 97.40 -22.53 -2.98
CA VAL A 83 96.99 -23.55 -2.01
C VAL A 83 95.65 -24.16 -2.41
N ALA A 84 95.60 -25.49 -2.50
CA ALA A 84 94.36 -26.22 -2.61
C ALA A 84 93.70 -26.32 -1.22
N TYR A 85 92.60 -25.58 -1.01
CA TYR A 85 91.77 -25.71 0.18
C TYR A 85 90.78 -26.85 -0.01
N GLU A 86 90.48 -27.63 1.03
CA GLU A 86 89.39 -28.59 1.00
C GLU A 86 88.05 -27.85 0.80
N THR A 87 87.84 -26.83 1.60
CA THR A 87 86.72 -25.88 1.53
C THR A 87 87.19 -24.45 1.84
N VAL A 88 86.48 -23.45 1.29
CA VAL A 88 86.73 -22.04 1.56
C VAL A 88 85.73 -21.56 2.63
N PRO A 89 86.18 -21.12 3.82
CA PRO A 89 85.28 -20.76 4.92
C PRO A 89 84.23 -19.71 4.54
N GLU A 90 84.60 -18.74 3.71
CA GLU A 90 83.69 -17.71 3.21
C GLU A 90 82.61 -18.28 2.28
N GLU A 91 82.97 -19.26 1.44
CA GLU A 91 82.02 -19.96 0.56
C GLU A 91 81.07 -20.85 1.36
N GLU A 92 81.56 -21.52 2.41
CA GLU A 92 80.73 -22.30 3.34
C GLU A 92 79.74 -21.41 4.11
N ALA A 93 80.19 -20.25 4.57
CA ALA A 93 79.34 -19.29 5.27
C ALA A 93 78.24 -18.73 4.35
N LEU A 94 78.57 -18.39 3.10
CA LEU A 94 77.60 -17.95 2.09
C LEU A 94 76.63 -19.08 1.72
N ALA A 95 77.12 -20.31 1.54
CA ALA A 95 76.30 -21.48 1.29
C ALA A 95 75.31 -21.73 2.45
N THR A 96 75.78 -21.67 3.70
CA THR A 96 74.94 -21.86 4.89
C THR A 96 73.84 -20.80 4.97
N ARG A 97 74.16 -19.53 4.69
CA ARG A 97 73.17 -18.44 4.66
C ARG A 97 72.18 -18.60 3.51
N ALA A 98 72.64 -18.97 2.32
CA ALA A 98 71.77 -19.24 1.18
C ALA A 98 70.79 -20.39 1.47
N HIS A 99 71.23 -21.47 2.12
CA HIS A 99 70.35 -22.56 2.58
C HIS A 99 69.32 -22.06 3.60
N ALA A 100 69.72 -21.19 4.53
CA ALA A 100 68.80 -20.61 5.52
C ALA A 100 67.73 -19.73 4.86
N VAL A 101 68.12 -18.90 3.88
CA VAL A 101 67.18 -18.06 3.11
C VAL A 101 66.20 -18.92 2.32
N PHE A 102 66.67 -19.96 1.62
CA PHE A 102 65.80 -20.86 0.87
C PHE A 102 64.79 -21.58 1.78
N ARG A 103 65.26 -22.21 2.87
CA ARG A 103 64.38 -22.88 3.84
C ARG A 103 63.37 -21.92 4.46
N GLY A 104 63.81 -20.71 4.82
CA GLY A 104 62.93 -19.68 5.35
C GLY A 104 61.86 -19.23 4.35
N TRP A 105 62.17 -19.19 3.04
CA TRP A 105 61.17 -18.91 2.01
C TRP A 105 60.17 -20.05 1.89
N VAL A 106 60.64 -21.30 1.80
CA VAL A 106 59.77 -22.49 1.73
C VAL A 106 58.79 -22.54 2.90
N GLU A 107 59.29 -22.37 4.14
CA GLU A 107 58.48 -22.37 5.35
C GLU A 107 57.43 -21.24 5.31
N ARG A 108 57.83 -20.00 4.98
CA ARG A 108 56.91 -18.86 4.89
C ARG A 108 55.82 -19.07 3.83
N VAL A 109 56.16 -19.61 2.67
CA VAL A 109 55.16 -19.90 1.63
C VAL A 109 54.17 -20.95 2.12
N ARG A 110 54.64 -22.04 2.74
CA ARG A 110 53.77 -23.09 3.30
C ARG A 110 52.85 -22.55 4.38
N THR A 111 53.39 -21.86 5.37
CA THR A 111 52.60 -21.26 6.46
C THR A 111 51.55 -20.32 5.90
N ARG A 112 51.89 -19.45 4.94
CA ARG A 112 50.91 -18.53 4.36
C ARG A 112 49.81 -19.22 3.57
N VAL A 113 50.12 -20.26 2.81
CA VAL A 113 49.09 -21.02 2.09
C VAL A 113 48.21 -21.78 3.07
N GLN A 114 48.79 -22.37 4.13
CA GLN A 114 48.03 -23.03 5.18
C GLN A 114 47.12 -22.06 5.95
N ASP A 115 47.61 -20.87 6.29
CA ASP A 115 46.83 -19.79 6.91
C ASP A 115 45.70 -19.32 5.98
N ALA A 116 45.97 -19.21 4.68
CA ALA A 116 44.96 -18.83 3.69
C ALA A 116 43.85 -19.89 3.61
N ILE A 117 44.19 -21.18 3.60
CA ILE A 117 43.22 -22.28 3.65
C ILE A 117 42.40 -22.19 4.94
N GLN A 118 43.04 -22.08 6.11
CA GLN A 118 42.35 -21.95 7.40
C GLN A 118 41.42 -20.73 7.44
N ASN A 119 41.83 -19.61 6.86
CA ASN A 119 41.01 -18.41 6.78
C ASN A 119 39.78 -18.61 5.89
N CYS A 120 39.92 -19.30 4.75
CA CYS A 120 38.78 -19.67 3.90
C CYS A 120 37.82 -20.60 4.65
N THR A 121 38.33 -21.63 5.32
CA THR A 121 37.55 -22.54 6.17
C THR A 121 36.82 -21.78 7.29
N ARG A 122 37.47 -20.82 7.96
CA ARG A 122 36.81 -20.02 9.00
C ARG A 122 35.68 -19.16 8.43
N ARG A 123 35.89 -18.50 7.28
CA ARG A 123 34.85 -17.70 6.60
C ARG A 123 33.67 -18.58 6.15
N ALA A 124 33.96 -19.74 5.56
CA ALA A 124 32.94 -20.73 5.20
C ALA A 124 32.13 -21.17 6.44
N GLY A 125 32.79 -21.42 7.57
CA GLY A 125 32.13 -21.73 8.84
C GLY A 125 31.15 -20.65 9.32
N VAL A 126 31.53 -19.38 9.24
CA VAL A 126 30.64 -18.24 9.58
C VAL A 126 29.42 -18.23 8.65
N HIS A 127 29.63 -18.39 7.34
CA HIS A 127 28.54 -18.45 6.38
C HIS A 127 27.64 -19.67 6.57
N LEU A 128 28.19 -20.82 6.97
CA LEU A 128 27.43 -22.04 7.29
C LEU A 128 26.52 -21.84 8.50
N SER A 129 27.01 -21.21 9.57
CA SER A 129 26.17 -20.89 10.72
C SER A 129 25.05 -19.92 10.36
N ALA A 130 25.32 -18.91 9.53
CA ALA A 130 24.29 -18.02 9.01
C ALA A 130 23.28 -18.77 8.12
N TYR A 131 23.75 -19.69 7.27
CA TYR A 131 22.90 -20.53 6.42
C TYR A 131 21.96 -21.39 7.24
N GLU A 132 22.47 -22.03 8.30
CA GLU A 132 21.67 -22.83 9.22
C GLU A 132 20.61 -22.00 9.94
N HIS A 133 20.97 -20.81 10.40
CA HIS A 133 20.02 -19.89 11.04
C HIS A 133 18.89 -19.49 10.09
N GLU A 134 19.21 -19.06 8.86
CA GLU A 134 18.22 -18.70 7.84
C GLU A 134 17.32 -19.88 7.45
N LEU A 135 17.86 -21.10 7.46
CA LEU A 135 17.10 -22.32 7.19
C LEU A 135 16.08 -22.62 8.31
N ILE A 136 16.48 -22.51 9.58
CA ILE A 136 15.57 -22.69 10.72
C ILE A 136 14.46 -21.62 10.70
N GLU A 137 14.82 -20.37 10.43
CA GLU A 137 13.88 -19.26 10.31
C GLU A 137 12.90 -19.44 9.15
N LEU A 138 13.35 -20.02 8.03
CA LEU A 138 12.50 -20.39 6.91
C LEU A 138 11.50 -21.50 7.30
N GLU A 139 11.93 -22.52 8.04
CA GLU A 139 11.05 -23.59 8.55
C GLU A 139 9.95 -23.02 9.44
N ILE A 140 10.32 -22.20 10.44
CA ILE A 140 9.39 -21.53 11.36
C ILE A 140 8.38 -20.67 10.57
N THR A 141 8.86 -19.92 9.58
CA THR A 141 8.00 -19.07 8.74
C THR A 141 7.06 -19.90 7.87
N GLY A 142 7.53 -21.04 7.35
CA GLY A 142 6.72 -21.99 6.59
C GLY A 142 5.60 -22.60 7.43
N GLU A 143 5.87 -22.96 8.69
CA GLU A 143 4.85 -23.44 9.63
C GLU A 143 3.81 -22.36 9.96
N ARG A 144 4.26 -21.14 10.27
CA ARG A 144 3.37 -19.99 10.50
C ARG A 144 2.49 -19.72 9.28
N LEU A 145 3.05 -19.75 8.08
CA LEU A 145 2.30 -19.54 6.84
C LEU A 145 1.18 -20.59 6.69
N LYS A 146 1.47 -21.87 6.94
CA LYS A 146 0.46 -22.94 6.92
C LYS A 146 -0.63 -22.70 7.99
N ALA A 147 -0.24 -22.33 9.21
CA ALA A 147 -1.17 -22.07 10.30
C ALA A 147 -2.09 -20.88 10.02
N THR A 148 -1.53 -19.74 9.58
CA THR A 148 -2.28 -18.52 9.24
C THR A 148 -3.17 -18.75 8.02
N ALA A 149 -2.72 -19.52 7.02
CA ALA A 149 -3.55 -19.89 5.87
C ALA A 149 -4.76 -20.73 6.28
N ALA A 150 -4.56 -21.76 7.12
CA ALA A 150 -5.66 -22.58 7.63
C ALA A 150 -6.60 -21.77 8.54
N ALA A 151 -6.08 -20.85 9.35
CA ALA A 151 -6.91 -19.95 10.16
C ALA A 151 -7.74 -19.00 9.30
N LEU A 152 -7.17 -18.48 8.20
CA LEU A 152 -7.88 -17.64 7.24
C LEU A 152 -9.01 -18.41 6.56
N GLU A 153 -8.77 -19.64 6.10
CA GLU A 153 -9.79 -20.48 5.49
C GLU A 153 -10.95 -20.77 6.44
N ARG A 154 -10.66 -21.09 7.71
CA ARG A 154 -11.71 -21.26 8.75
C ARG A 154 -12.50 -19.97 8.99
N ALA A 155 -11.80 -18.84 9.12
CA ALA A 155 -12.44 -17.54 9.36
C ALA A 155 -13.31 -17.09 8.17
N GLU A 156 -12.90 -17.41 6.94
CA GLU A 156 -13.69 -17.18 5.73
C GLU A 156 -14.91 -18.11 5.68
N ALA A 157 -14.78 -19.39 6.05
CA ALA A 157 -15.91 -20.32 6.12
C ALA A 157 -16.96 -19.90 7.15
N GLU A 158 -16.54 -19.43 8.33
CA GLU A 158 -17.43 -18.89 9.37
C GLU A 158 -18.17 -17.62 8.90
N ALA A 159 -17.52 -16.77 8.11
CA ALA A 159 -18.14 -15.55 7.58
C ALA A 159 -19.22 -15.85 6.52
N VAL A 160 -19.10 -16.95 5.76
CA VAL A 160 -20.12 -17.33 4.76
C VAL A 160 -21.42 -17.82 5.41
N THR A 161 -21.34 -18.46 6.57
CA THR A 161 -22.51 -19.02 7.26
C THR A 161 -23.22 -18.01 8.15
N GLY A 162 -22.50 -17.00 8.66
CA GLY A 162 -23.04 -15.95 9.53
C GLY A 162 -23.92 -14.92 8.81
N HIS A 163 -25.24 -15.03 8.97
CA HIS A 163 -26.18 -13.94 8.68
C HIS A 163 -26.66 -13.35 10.00
N ALA A 164 -26.47 -12.04 10.19
CA ALA A 164 -27.07 -11.33 11.32
C ALA A 164 -28.30 -10.58 10.87
N THR A 165 -29.35 -10.68 11.70
CA THR A 165 -30.50 -9.79 11.68
C THR A 165 -30.32 -8.77 12.80
N LEU A 166 -30.12 -7.51 12.46
CA LEU A 166 -30.07 -6.41 13.43
C LEU A 166 -31.41 -5.69 13.39
N GLU A 167 -32.20 -5.83 14.46
CA GLU A 167 -33.50 -5.18 14.57
C GLU A 167 -33.43 -3.91 15.43
N VAL A 168 -33.98 -2.82 14.91
CA VAL A 168 -34.16 -1.56 15.64
C VAL A 168 -35.63 -1.44 16.03
N ARG A 169 -35.91 -1.42 17.35
CA ARG A 169 -37.27 -1.25 17.87
C ARG A 169 -37.75 0.20 17.71
N ARG A 170 -39.06 0.34 17.49
CA ARG A 170 -39.79 1.62 17.51
C ARG A 170 -39.94 2.13 18.94
N TYR A 171 -39.86 3.44 19.14
CA TYR A 171 -40.19 4.08 20.41
C TYR A 171 -41.66 4.53 20.45
N PHE A 172 -42.22 4.86 19.29
CA PHE A 172 -43.59 5.36 19.16
C PHE A 172 -44.54 4.25 18.67
N ALA A 173 -45.75 4.21 19.24
CA ALA A 173 -46.80 3.33 18.75
C ALA A 173 -47.42 3.92 17.46
N PRO A 174 -47.84 3.10 16.47
CA PRO A 174 -48.37 3.60 15.20
C PRO A 174 -49.58 4.52 15.36
N TRP A 175 -50.45 4.25 16.32
CA TRP A 175 -51.64 5.08 16.55
C TRP A 175 -51.27 6.50 17.02
N LYS A 176 -50.25 6.65 17.87
CA LYS A 176 -49.79 7.95 18.34
C LYS A 176 -49.21 8.77 17.18
N TYR A 177 -48.52 8.10 16.25
CA TYR A 177 -47.97 8.73 15.05
C TYR A 177 -49.08 9.33 14.19
N TRP A 178 -50.12 8.54 13.87
CA TRP A 178 -51.22 9.01 13.03
C TRP A 178 -52.02 10.15 13.67
N VAL A 179 -52.26 10.09 14.98
CA VAL A 179 -52.93 11.18 15.71
C VAL A 179 -52.11 12.48 15.63
N LEU A 180 -50.79 12.41 15.86
CA LEU A 180 -49.92 13.58 15.83
C LEU A 180 -49.82 14.19 14.44
N ILE A 181 -49.64 13.36 13.40
CA ILE A 181 -49.59 13.82 12.00
C ILE A 181 -50.92 14.44 11.56
N GLY A 182 -52.04 13.83 11.91
CA GLY A 182 -53.36 14.39 11.62
C GLY A 182 -53.56 15.78 12.24
N LEU A 183 -53.12 15.94 13.50
CA LEU A 183 -53.15 17.24 14.19
C LEU A 183 -52.23 18.27 13.52
N LEU A 184 -51.01 17.87 13.15
CA LEU A 184 -50.04 18.75 12.47
C LEU A 184 -50.59 19.27 11.13
N VAL A 185 -51.13 18.38 10.30
CA VAL A 185 -51.75 18.74 9.02
C VAL A 185 -52.93 19.69 9.22
N LEU A 186 -53.78 19.43 10.22
CA LEU A 186 -54.94 20.26 10.51
C LEU A 186 -54.52 21.68 10.94
N VAL A 187 -53.55 21.80 11.85
CA VAL A 187 -53.04 23.10 12.33
C VAL A 187 -52.41 23.89 11.19
N ASP A 188 -51.57 23.25 10.37
CA ASP A 188 -50.92 23.90 9.22
C ASP A 188 -51.95 24.34 8.17
N TRP A 189 -53.00 23.54 7.97
CA TRP A 189 -54.05 23.81 7.01
C TRP A 189 -54.86 25.04 7.42
N VAL A 190 -55.28 25.13 8.67
CA VAL A 190 -55.98 26.31 9.20
C VAL A 190 -55.13 27.59 9.05
N ALA A 191 -53.80 27.48 9.21
CA ALA A 191 -52.90 28.62 9.09
C ALA A 191 -52.69 29.09 7.64
N ASN A 192 -52.65 28.17 6.65
CA ASN A 192 -52.30 28.50 5.28
C ASN A 192 -53.48 28.72 4.32
N VAL A 193 -54.67 28.18 4.62
CA VAL A 193 -55.88 28.40 3.78
C VAL A 193 -56.18 29.88 3.50
N PRO A 194 -56.09 30.81 4.48
CA PRO A 194 -56.33 32.23 4.23
C PRO A 194 -55.39 32.82 3.18
N VAL A 195 -54.11 32.42 3.21
CA VAL A 195 -53.08 32.90 2.27
C VAL A 195 -53.38 32.48 0.83
N PHE A 196 -53.76 31.22 0.62
CA PHE A 196 -54.08 30.72 -0.71
C PHE A 196 -55.41 31.25 -1.26
N SER A 197 -56.38 31.53 -0.37
CA SER A 197 -57.64 32.17 -0.79
C SER A 197 -57.47 33.58 -1.33
N GLU A 198 -56.35 34.24 -1.02
CA GLU A 198 -56.04 35.59 -1.53
C GLU A 198 -55.22 35.56 -2.83
N LEU A 199 -54.53 34.45 -3.11
CA LEU A 199 -53.74 34.27 -4.34
C LEU A 199 -54.61 33.91 -5.56
N LEU A 200 -55.82 33.41 -5.33
CA LEU A 200 -56.75 33.03 -6.39
C LEU A 200 -57.76 34.15 -6.68
N PRO A 201 -58.21 34.31 -7.95
CA PRO A 201 -59.27 35.26 -8.29
C PRO A 201 -60.55 34.93 -7.51
N LYS A 202 -61.17 35.93 -6.87
CA LYS A 202 -62.43 35.76 -6.13
C LYS A 202 -63.62 36.03 -7.03
N ASP A 203 -64.67 35.22 -6.89
CA ASP A 203 -65.99 35.55 -7.41
C ASP A 203 -66.63 36.66 -6.57
N PRO A 204 -67.26 37.68 -7.20
CA PRO A 204 -67.83 38.84 -6.50
C PRO A 204 -68.98 38.48 -5.53
N GLY A 205 -69.59 37.30 -5.67
CA GLY A 205 -70.60 36.79 -4.72
C GLY A 205 -70.02 36.21 -3.42
N ALA A 206 -68.74 35.81 -3.40
CA ALA A 206 -68.13 35.15 -2.26
C ALA A 206 -67.87 36.11 -1.08
N GLU A 207 -67.54 37.37 -1.36
CA GLU A 207 -67.27 38.39 -0.33
C GLU A 207 -68.54 38.79 0.46
N ALA A 208 -69.72 38.82 -0.19
CA ALA A 208 -70.98 39.08 0.48
C ALA A 208 -71.39 37.94 1.41
N ALA A 209 -71.22 36.69 0.97
CA ALA A 209 -71.45 35.50 1.80
C ALA A 209 -70.50 35.47 3.02
N TRP A 210 -69.27 35.96 2.84
CA TRP A 210 -68.27 36.01 3.90
C TRP A 210 -68.55 37.00 5.02
N ARG A 211 -69.14 38.15 4.71
CA ARG A 211 -69.55 39.11 5.75
C ARG A 211 -70.69 38.54 6.61
N HIS A 212 -71.60 37.79 6.01
CA HIS A 212 -72.67 37.10 6.75
C HIS A 212 -72.11 36.01 7.66
N ILE A 213 -71.21 35.15 7.16
CA ILE A 213 -70.64 34.07 7.96
C ILE A 213 -69.71 34.59 9.07
N ALA A 214 -69.00 35.70 8.82
CA ALA A 214 -68.20 36.35 9.85
C ALA A 214 -69.06 36.92 10.98
N ALA A 215 -70.22 37.51 10.67
CA ALA A 215 -71.18 37.99 11.66
C ALA A 215 -71.82 36.82 12.46
N ASP A 216 -72.21 35.74 11.79
CA ASP A 216 -72.82 34.57 12.44
C ASP A 216 -71.82 33.82 13.33
N SER A 217 -70.55 33.81 12.96
CA SER A 217 -69.50 33.12 13.73
C SER A 217 -69.24 33.72 15.12
N GLU A 218 -69.59 34.99 15.36
CA GLU A 218 -69.47 35.62 16.68
C GLU A 218 -70.42 34.98 17.71
N GLN A 219 -71.48 34.32 17.24
CA GLN A 219 -72.43 33.59 18.09
C GLN A 219 -71.89 32.25 18.62
N TYR A 220 -70.82 31.70 18.01
CA TYR A 220 -70.27 30.38 18.35
C TYR A 220 -69.08 30.41 19.33
N GLY A 221 -68.67 31.58 19.83
CA GLY A 221 -67.62 31.73 20.85
C GLY A 221 -66.30 31.03 20.46
N ALA A 222 -65.80 30.13 21.32
CA ALA A 222 -64.54 29.40 21.09
C ALA A 222 -64.54 28.49 19.84
N LEU A 223 -65.72 28.02 19.39
CA LEU A 223 -65.85 27.22 18.17
C LEU A 223 -65.99 28.08 16.89
N GLY A 224 -66.16 29.39 17.04
CA GLY A 224 -66.27 30.32 15.92
C GLY A 224 -65.06 30.28 14.98
N GLY A 225 -63.86 30.04 15.52
CA GLY A 225 -62.64 29.87 14.71
C GLY A 225 -62.67 28.62 13.82
N LEU A 226 -63.19 27.51 14.33
CA LEU A 226 -63.30 26.25 13.59
C LEU A 226 -64.40 26.33 12.52
N TYR A 227 -65.52 26.98 12.86
CA TYR A 227 -66.61 27.28 11.94
C TYR A 227 -66.16 28.19 10.79
N ARG A 228 -65.41 29.26 11.09
CA ARG A 228 -64.80 30.15 10.08
C ARG A 228 -63.86 29.37 9.15
N ALA A 229 -63.02 28.49 9.69
CA ALA A 229 -62.10 27.68 8.88
C ALA A 229 -62.86 26.71 7.95
N ALA A 230 -63.87 26.00 8.48
CA ALA A 230 -64.68 25.06 7.71
C ALA A 230 -65.50 25.76 6.60
N ALA A 231 -66.12 26.90 6.92
CA ALA A 231 -66.86 27.66 5.93
C ALA A 231 -65.94 28.28 4.87
N ARG A 232 -64.69 28.67 5.23
CA ARG A 232 -63.70 29.18 4.25
C ARG A 232 -63.31 28.12 3.25
N ALA A 233 -63.14 26.90 3.73
CA ALA A 233 -62.83 25.75 2.88
C ALA A 233 -63.98 25.38 1.94
N ALA A 234 -65.22 25.51 2.41
CA ALA A 234 -66.41 25.26 1.57
C ALA A 234 -66.56 26.31 0.45
N HIS A 235 -66.22 27.57 0.72
CA HIS A 235 -66.35 28.65 -0.27
C HIS A 235 -65.15 28.80 -1.22
N HIS A 236 -63.98 28.25 -0.87
CA HIS A 236 -62.79 28.27 -1.71
C HIS A 236 -62.13 26.88 -1.80
N PRO A 237 -62.81 25.90 -2.44
CA PRO A 237 -62.33 24.52 -2.49
C PRO A 237 -60.96 24.41 -3.17
N ASP A 238 -60.71 25.19 -4.22
CA ASP A 238 -59.45 25.15 -4.98
C ASP A 238 -58.26 25.62 -4.11
N ALA A 239 -58.43 26.70 -3.36
CA ALA A 239 -57.42 27.21 -2.43
C ALA A 239 -57.12 26.19 -1.32
N SER A 240 -58.17 25.58 -0.77
CA SER A 240 -58.04 24.60 0.30
C SER A 240 -57.40 23.29 -0.16
N VAL A 241 -57.69 22.83 -1.37
CA VAL A 241 -57.06 21.64 -1.97
C VAL A 241 -55.58 21.91 -2.25
N LEU A 242 -55.25 23.07 -2.80
CA LEU A 242 -53.86 23.44 -3.07
C LEU A 242 -53.04 23.60 -1.77
N ALA A 243 -53.60 24.26 -0.76
CA ALA A 243 -52.99 24.38 0.56
C ALA A 243 -52.75 23.00 1.19
N LEU A 244 -53.77 22.14 1.20
CA LEU A 244 -53.67 20.79 1.73
C LEU A 244 -52.62 19.97 0.97
N GLY A 245 -52.57 20.06 -0.37
CA GLY A 245 -51.59 19.38 -1.19
C GLY A 245 -50.15 19.75 -0.82
N ILE A 246 -49.87 21.05 -0.65
CA ILE A 246 -48.54 21.52 -0.25
C ILE A 246 -48.19 21.07 1.18
N ILE A 247 -49.13 21.11 2.10
CA ILE A 247 -48.92 20.69 3.50
C ILE A 247 -48.68 19.19 3.58
N VAL A 248 -49.50 18.38 2.92
CA VAL A 248 -49.33 16.92 2.86
C VAL A 248 -47.97 16.57 2.24
N PHE A 249 -47.56 17.31 1.20
CA PHE A 249 -46.25 17.14 0.59
C PHE A 249 -45.10 17.52 1.54
N LEU A 250 -45.22 18.63 2.28
CA LEU A 250 -44.24 19.03 3.31
C LEU A 250 -44.14 17.99 4.44
N VAL A 251 -45.28 17.51 4.93
CA VAL A 251 -45.36 16.46 5.96
C VAL A 251 -44.79 15.14 5.44
N PHE A 252 -45.04 14.79 4.18
CA PHE A 252 -44.44 13.62 3.54
C PHE A 252 -42.90 13.74 3.46
N LEU A 253 -42.39 14.89 3.01
CA LEU A 253 -40.94 15.15 2.98
C LEU A 253 -40.32 15.06 4.38
N ALA A 254 -40.97 15.66 5.39
CA ALA A 254 -40.56 15.57 6.78
C ALA A 254 -40.61 14.13 7.31
N HIS A 255 -41.63 13.37 6.95
CA HIS A 255 -41.74 11.96 7.32
C HIS A 255 -40.58 11.14 6.75
N VAL A 256 -40.34 11.23 5.44
CA VAL A 256 -39.22 10.54 4.77
C VAL A 256 -37.87 10.97 5.36
N PHE A 257 -37.71 12.26 5.68
CA PHE A 257 -36.52 12.77 6.35
C PHE A 257 -36.31 12.11 7.71
N GLY A 258 -37.35 12.05 8.54
CA GLY A 258 -37.31 11.43 9.86
C GLY A 258 -36.96 9.94 9.81
N GLU A 259 -37.58 9.19 8.89
CA GLU A 259 -37.26 7.77 8.68
C GLU A 259 -35.81 7.57 8.25
N ALA A 260 -35.37 8.32 7.24
CA ALA A 260 -34.01 8.22 6.70
C ALA A 260 -32.96 8.60 7.76
N MET A 261 -33.25 9.62 8.58
CA MET A 261 -32.37 10.01 9.67
C MET A 261 -32.28 8.91 10.75
N ARG A 262 -33.42 8.29 11.11
CA ARG A 262 -33.44 7.17 12.07
C ARG A 262 -32.60 6.01 11.59
N ARG A 263 -32.79 5.57 10.34
CA ARG A 263 -32.02 4.47 9.72
C ARG A 263 -30.54 4.75 9.58
N ARG A 264 -30.15 6.04 9.55
CA ARG A 264 -28.75 6.47 9.50
C ARG A 264 -28.07 6.47 10.87
N THR A 265 -28.81 6.75 11.95
CA THR A 265 -28.26 6.92 13.31
C THR A 265 -28.49 5.73 14.23
N SER A 266 -29.38 4.80 13.87
CA SER A 266 -29.78 3.68 14.73
C SER A 266 -28.76 2.56 14.88
N LEU A 267 -27.78 2.46 13.97
CA LEU A 267 -26.78 1.40 13.94
C LEU A 267 -25.38 2.01 13.95
N ASP A 268 -24.57 1.59 14.90
CA ASP A 268 -23.16 1.96 14.99
C ASP A 268 -22.24 0.78 14.66
N GLU A 269 -21.15 1.09 13.96
CA GLU A 269 -20.12 0.12 13.57
C GLU A 269 -19.35 -0.39 14.80
N ALA A 270 -19.24 0.45 15.84
CA ALA A 270 -18.55 0.09 17.08
C ALA A 270 -19.29 -0.99 17.88
N GLU A 271 -20.63 -1.00 17.83
CA GLU A 271 -21.46 -1.97 18.57
C GLU A 271 -21.47 -3.35 17.89
N THR A 272 -21.41 -3.38 16.55
CA THR A 272 -21.42 -4.62 15.76
C THR A 272 -20.38 -4.58 14.65
N PRO A 273 -19.09 -4.76 14.97
CA PRO A 273 -17.99 -4.66 14.00
C PRO A 273 -18.10 -5.70 12.87
N ALA A 274 -18.75 -6.84 13.15
CA ALA A 274 -18.95 -7.89 12.17
C ALA A 274 -19.95 -7.48 11.04
N ALA A 275 -20.80 -6.47 11.24
CA ALA A 275 -21.72 -5.98 10.20
C ALA A 275 -21.29 -4.64 9.59
N ALA A 276 -20.07 -4.16 9.87
CA ALA A 276 -19.64 -2.80 9.58
C ALA A 276 -19.79 -2.38 8.11
N THR A 277 -19.49 -3.27 7.16
CA THR A 277 -19.63 -2.94 5.72
C THR A 277 -21.09 -2.81 5.30
N THR A 278 -21.95 -3.69 5.80
CA THR A 278 -23.40 -3.62 5.57
C THR A 278 -23.98 -2.36 6.23
N ILE A 279 -23.58 -2.03 7.46
CA ILE A 279 -23.98 -0.80 8.17
C ILE A 279 -23.53 0.45 7.38
N ARG A 280 -22.30 0.51 6.88
CA ARG A 280 -21.82 1.63 6.06
C ARG A 280 -22.60 1.82 4.77
N ALA A 281 -22.87 0.74 4.05
CA ALA A 281 -23.67 0.80 2.82
C ALA A 281 -25.08 1.33 3.11
N HIS A 282 -25.72 0.80 4.16
CA HIS A 282 -27.04 1.22 4.63
C HIS A 282 -27.07 2.71 5.00
N ARG A 283 -26.11 3.19 5.81
CA ARG A 283 -26.01 4.61 6.20
C ARG A 283 -25.81 5.56 5.02
N ARG A 284 -25.13 5.13 3.94
CA ARG A 284 -24.96 5.93 2.72
C ARG A 284 -26.27 6.06 1.93
N GLN A 285 -27.00 4.96 1.77
CA GLN A 285 -28.29 4.97 1.06
C GLN A 285 -29.29 5.91 1.73
N PHE A 286 -29.46 5.80 3.05
CA PHE A 286 -30.39 6.65 3.80
C PHE A 286 -29.85 8.06 4.03
N GLY A 287 -28.52 8.26 4.03
CA GLY A 287 -27.92 9.59 4.04
C GLY A 287 -28.32 10.44 2.83
N PHE A 288 -28.36 9.84 1.63
CA PHE A 288 -28.81 10.54 0.43
C PHE A 288 -30.30 10.89 0.50
N ALA A 289 -31.15 9.97 0.94
CA ALA A 289 -32.58 10.22 1.12
C ALA A 289 -32.84 11.36 2.12
N ALA A 290 -32.15 11.36 3.27
CA ALA A 290 -32.26 12.43 4.26
C ALA A 290 -31.84 13.79 3.67
N LEU A 291 -30.74 13.85 2.91
CA LEU A 291 -30.31 15.09 2.27
C LEU A 291 -31.33 15.59 1.24
N ALA A 292 -31.83 14.71 0.38
CA ALA A 292 -32.83 15.05 -0.64
C ALA A 292 -34.13 15.56 -0.01
N SER A 293 -34.63 14.90 1.03
CA SER A 293 -35.81 15.35 1.77
C SER A 293 -35.60 16.67 2.48
N LEU A 294 -34.43 16.91 3.08
CA LEU A 294 -34.09 18.18 3.71
C LEU A 294 -34.10 19.34 2.71
N VAL A 295 -33.49 19.14 1.54
CA VAL A 295 -33.52 20.12 0.44
C VAL A 295 -34.96 20.37 -0.02
N GLY A 296 -35.77 19.32 -0.14
CA GLY A 296 -37.20 19.43 -0.46
C GLY A 296 -37.99 20.26 0.57
N ILE A 297 -37.77 20.05 1.86
CA ILE A 297 -38.39 20.85 2.95
C ILE A 297 -38.05 22.32 2.77
N PHE A 298 -36.76 22.66 2.61
CA PHE A 298 -36.34 24.04 2.42
C PHE A 298 -36.89 24.65 1.13
N ALA A 299 -36.99 23.87 0.05
CA ALA A 299 -37.57 24.33 -1.21
C ALA A 299 -39.06 24.67 -1.05
N VAL A 300 -39.84 23.83 -0.37
CA VAL A 300 -41.27 24.08 -0.10
C VAL A 300 -41.45 25.29 0.82
N LEU A 301 -40.67 25.38 1.91
CA LEU A 301 -40.71 26.54 2.81
C LEU A 301 -40.33 27.84 2.08
N GLY A 302 -39.29 27.79 1.24
CA GLY A 302 -38.87 28.91 0.40
C GLY A 302 -39.92 29.30 -0.63
N PHE A 303 -40.61 28.32 -1.24
CA PHE A 303 -41.73 28.57 -2.14
C PHE A 303 -42.90 29.27 -1.42
N LEU A 304 -43.30 28.79 -0.24
CA LEU A 304 -44.35 29.40 0.57
C LEU A 304 -44.00 30.83 0.98
N TRP A 305 -42.73 31.05 1.37
CA TRP A 305 -42.21 32.38 1.67
C TRP A 305 -42.31 33.32 0.46
N LEU A 306 -41.85 32.86 -0.70
CA LEU A 306 -41.85 33.64 -1.93
C LEU A 306 -43.26 33.93 -2.43
N ALA A 307 -44.18 32.96 -2.33
CA ALA A 307 -45.58 33.14 -2.71
C ALA A 307 -46.25 34.26 -1.89
N ARG A 308 -45.99 34.33 -0.58
CA ARG A 308 -46.50 35.41 0.29
C ARG A 308 -45.87 36.75 -0.05
N TYR A 309 -44.58 36.78 -0.35
CA TYR A 309 -43.91 38.01 -0.77
C TYR A 309 -44.38 38.52 -2.14
N GLN A 310 -44.73 37.60 -3.06
CA GLN A 310 -45.32 37.97 -4.34
C GLN A 310 -46.74 38.53 -4.20
N LEU A 311 -47.52 38.08 -3.20
CA LEU A 311 -48.86 38.61 -2.92
C LEU A 311 -48.83 40.11 -2.58
N GLU A 312 -47.89 40.53 -1.74
CA GLU A 312 -47.69 41.95 -1.40
C GLU A 312 -47.36 42.78 -2.64
N ARG A 313 -46.44 42.29 -3.48
CA ARG A 313 -46.06 42.98 -4.72
C ARG A 313 -47.17 43.03 -5.76
N SER A 314 -47.96 41.95 -5.93
CA SER A 314 -49.01 41.88 -6.93
C SER A 314 -50.21 42.75 -6.54
N THR A 315 -50.56 42.81 -5.26
CA THR A 315 -51.63 43.67 -4.74
C THR A 315 -51.24 45.15 -4.83
N ALA A 316 -50.01 45.51 -4.47
CA ALA A 316 -49.50 46.89 -4.61
C ALA A 316 -49.51 47.37 -6.08
N ARG A 317 -49.11 46.51 -7.03
CA ARG A 317 -49.20 46.82 -8.47
C ARG A 317 -50.64 47.00 -8.93
N GLY A 318 -51.56 46.13 -8.49
CA GLY A 318 -52.97 46.22 -8.83
C GLY A 318 -53.64 47.51 -8.32
N VAL A 319 -53.22 48.03 -7.15
CA VAL A 319 -53.68 49.35 -6.68
C VAL A 319 -53.15 50.46 -7.59
N ALA A 320 -51.85 50.45 -7.91
CA ALA A 320 -51.24 51.46 -8.77
C ALA A 320 -51.85 51.49 -10.19
N GLU A 321 -52.17 50.32 -10.76
CA GLU A 321 -52.84 50.20 -12.07
C GLU A 321 -54.24 50.84 -12.05
N VAL A 322 -55.03 50.58 -11.01
CA VAL A 322 -56.38 51.17 -10.88
C VAL A 322 -56.30 52.67 -10.60
N GLU A 323 -55.31 53.14 -9.84
CA GLU A 323 -55.08 54.57 -9.63
C GLU A 323 -54.70 55.29 -10.93
N ALA A 324 -53.85 54.69 -11.76
CA ALA A 324 -53.54 55.20 -13.09
C ALA A 324 -54.78 55.22 -14.00
N GLN A 325 -55.61 54.18 -13.94
CA GLN A 325 -56.87 54.12 -14.69
C GLN A 325 -57.86 55.22 -14.26
N ILE A 326 -57.98 55.50 -12.97
CA ILE A 326 -58.80 56.60 -12.45
C ILE A 326 -58.28 57.95 -12.95
N ALA A 327 -56.96 58.17 -12.93
CA ALA A 327 -56.37 59.40 -13.44
C ALA A 327 -56.64 59.60 -14.95
N ALA A 328 -56.57 58.53 -15.74
CA ALA A 328 -56.90 58.56 -17.16
C ALA A 328 -58.38 58.89 -17.40
N ILE A 329 -59.31 58.26 -16.66
CA ILE A 329 -60.76 58.56 -16.76
C ILE A 329 -61.03 60.01 -16.33
N GLN A 330 -60.33 60.54 -15.32
CA GLN A 330 -60.46 61.94 -14.91
C GLN A 330 -59.99 62.91 -16.00
N GLN A 331 -58.96 62.56 -16.76
CA GLN A 331 -58.51 63.34 -17.93
C GLN A 331 -59.51 63.25 -19.09
N GLU A 332 -60.08 62.08 -19.37
CA GLU A 332 -61.17 61.92 -20.35
C GLU A 332 -62.38 62.79 -19.96
N LEU A 333 -62.75 62.77 -18.68
CA LEU A 333 -63.86 63.55 -18.14
C LEU A 333 -63.62 65.06 -18.27
N SER A 334 -62.40 65.54 -18.00
CA SER A 334 -62.08 66.97 -18.13
C SER A 334 -62.07 67.41 -19.60
N ALA A 335 -61.60 66.57 -20.52
CA ALA A 335 -61.65 66.81 -21.96
C ALA A 335 -63.10 66.82 -22.48
N ALA A 336 -63.94 65.87 -22.06
CA ALA A 336 -65.36 65.81 -22.43
C ALA A 336 -66.14 67.03 -21.91
N ARG A 337 -65.82 67.51 -20.70
CA ARG A 337 -66.37 68.75 -20.14
C ARG A 337 -65.96 69.98 -20.93
N ALA A 338 -64.71 70.05 -21.39
CA ALA A 338 -64.24 71.14 -22.24
C ALA A 338 -64.88 71.14 -23.65
N ALA A 339 -65.31 69.97 -24.14
CA ALA A 339 -65.99 69.81 -25.42
C ALA A 339 -67.54 69.88 -25.33
N GLU A 340 -68.09 70.05 -24.13
CA GLU A 340 -69.55 70.09 -23.85
C GLU A 340 -70.34 68.84 -24.28
N ASP A 341 -69.70 67.67 -24.38
CA ASP A 341 -70.36 66.41 -24.74
C ASP A 341 -71.03 65.75 -23.52
N LEU A 342 -72.33 66.01 -23.35
CA LEU A 342 -73.13 65.50 -22.22
C LEU A 342 -73.19 63.97 -22.13
N ALA A 343 -73.16 63.26 -23.26
CA ALA A 343 -73.23 61.80 -23.27
C ALA A 343 -71.89 61.20 -22.79
N ALA A 344 -70.77 61.73 -23.30
CA ALA A 344 -69.43 61.32 -22.88
C ALA A 344 -69.17 61.62 -21.39
N ILE A 345 -69.70 62.72 -20.86
CA ILE A 345 -69.63 63.06 -19.43
C ILE A 345 -70.34 61.99 -18.57
N GLY A 346 -71.58 61.65 -18.90
CA GLY A 346 -72.36 60.67 -18.12
C GLY A 346 -71.75 59.26 -18.11
N ASP A 347 -71.17 58.81 -19.23
CA ASP A 347 -70.51 57.50 -19.31
C ASP A 347 -69.14 57.49 -18.62
N ALA A 348 -68.40 58.60 -18.65
CA ALA A 348 -67.15 58.74 -17.90
C ALA A 348 -67.39 58.81 -16.38
N GLU A 349 -68.48 59.44 -15.93
CA GLU A 349 -68.86 59.49 -14.51
C GLU A 349 -69.23 58.12 -13.96
N ARG A 350 -70.02 57.32 -14.68
CA ARG A 350 -70.32 55.92 -14.29
C ARG A 350 -69.05 55.06 -14.22
N ARG A 351 -68.19 55.13 -15.24
CA ARG A 351 -66.89 54.41 -15.25
C ARG A 351 -65.99 54.86 -14.10
N LEU A 352 -66.03 56.13 -13.72
CA LEU A 352 -65.28 56.66 -12.59
C LEU A 352 -65.79 56.14 -11.25
N GLU A 353 -67.12 56.04 -11.06
CA GLU A 353 -67.72 55.45 -9.87
C GLU A 353 -67.38 53.95 -9.75
N ASP A 354 -67.50 53.19 -10.84
CA ASP A 354 -67.11 51.78 -10.87
C ASP A 354 -65.62 51.60 -10.55
N ALA A 355 -64.74 52.40 -11.17
CA ALA A 355 -63.31 52.36 -10.92
C ALA A 355 -62.96 52.74 -9.46
N ARG A 356 -63.69 53.69 -8.85
CA ARG A 356 -63.53 54.03 -7.42
C ARG A 356 -63.95 52.88 -6.51
N HIS A 357 -65.03 52.18 -6.83
CA HIS A 357 -65.44 50.98 -6.09
C HIS A 357 -64.38 49.87 -6.18
N VAL A 358 -63.84 49.62 -7.37
CA VAL A 358 -62.74 48.66 -7.56
C VAL A 358 -61.48 49.10 -6.80
N ARG A 359 -61.15 50.40 -6.78
CA ARG A 359 -60.01 50.93 -5.99
C ARG A 359 -60.18 50.66 -4.51
N ALA A 360 -61.36 50.90 -3.93
CA ALA A 360 -61.62 50.61 -2.53
C ALA A 360 -61.40 49.12 -2.21
N GLN A 361 -61.92 48.23 -3.05
CA GLN A 361 -61.70 46.78 -2.90
C GLN A 361 -60.21 46.40 -3.01
N ARG A 362 -59.44 47.04 -3.89
CA ARG A 362 -58.01 46.77 -4.06
C ARG A 362 -57.17 47.29 -2.89
N LEU A 363 -57.54 48.44 -2.31
CA LEU A 363 -56.89 48.98 -1.10
C LEU A 363 -57.11 48.07 0.10
N ASP A 364 -58.33 47.62 0.35
CA ASP A 364 -58.62 46.67 1.44
C ASP A 364 -57.80 45.37 1.29
N ARG A 365 -57.60 44.91 0.06
CA ARG A 365 -56.74 43.74 -0.23
C ARG A 365 -55.25 44.03 -0.03
N ALA A 366 -54.78 45.21 -0.38
CA ALA A 366 -53.39 45.61 -0.17
C ALA A 366 -53.08 45.72 1.34
N ASP A 367 -53.98 46.31 2.12
CA ASP A 367 -53.86 46.38 3.58
C ASP A 367 -53.82 44.98 4.22
N TYR A 368 -54.67 44.07 3.74
CA TYR A 368 -54.65 42.68 4.19
C TYR A 368 -53.36 41.95 3.79
N ALA A 369 -52.88 42.15 2.56
CA ALA A 369 -51.62 41.55 2.08
C ALA A 369 -50.41 42.06 2.86
N ASP A 370 -50.39 43.33 3.25
CA ASP A 370 -49.36 43.94 4.10
C ASP A 370 -49.37 43.35 5.53
N VAL A 371 -50.56 43.10 6.11
CA VAL A 371 -50.67 42.37 7.38
C VAL A 371 -50.11 40.94 7.26
N ILE A 372 -50.44 40.22 6.18
CA ILE A 372 -49.90 38.86 5.94
C ILE A 372 -48.38 38.91 5.73
N ALA A 373 -47.86 39.89 5.00
CA ALA A 373 -46.43 40.07 4.76
C ALA A 373 -45.66 40.28 6.06
N ARG A 374 -46.18 41.10 6.99
CA ARG A 374 -45.63 41.24 8.35
C ARG A 374 -45.66 39.93 9.14
N MET A 375 -46.66 39.09 8.92
CA MET A 375 -46.79 37.77 9.54
C MET A 375 -46.02 36.66 8.83
N ASN A 376 -45.32 36.95 7.72
CA ASN A 376 -44.66 35.91 6.92
C ASN A 376 -43.60 35.14 7.72
N TRP A 377 -42.84 35.83 8.58
CA TRP A 377 -41.84 35.21 9.46
C TRP A 377 -42.45 34.28 10.53
N PRO A 378 -43.43 34.73 11.33
CA PRO A 378 -44.17 33.83 12.22
C PRO A 378 -44.74 32.58 11.53
N ILE A 379 -45.34 32.73 10.34
CA ILE A 379 -45.95 31.60 9.63
C ILE A 379 -44.86 30.65 9.09
N LEU A 380 -43.74 31.19 8.57
CA LEU A 380 -42.60 30.37 8.17
C LEU A 380 -42.06 29.55 9.35
N LEU A 381 -41.88 30.18 10.51
CA LEU A 381 -41.39 29.52 11.72
C LEU A 381 -42.35 28.42 12.16
N LEU A 382 -43.67 28.68 12.12
CA LEU A 382 -44.69 27.68 12.41
C LEU A 382 -44.55 26.48 11.46
N ASN A 383 -44.52 26.69 10.14
CA ASN A 383 -44.40 25.62 9.15
C ASN A 383 -43.09 24.83 9.33
N PHE A 384 -42.00 25.52 9.69
CA PHE A 384 -40.73 24.87 10.01
C PHE A 384 -40.83 23.99 11.25
N VAL A 385 -41.40 24.49 12.35
CA VAL A 385 -41.60 23.71 13.58
C VAL A 385 -42.51 22.51 13.33
N LEU A 386 -43.57 22.66 12.53
CA LEU A 386 -44.46 21.57 12.15
C LEU A 386 -43.73 20.51 11.32
N ALA A 387 -42.87 20.92 10.38
CA ALA A 387 -42.01 19.99 9.63
C ALA A 387 -41.02 19.26 10.54
N VAL A 388 -40.39 19.96 11.51
CA VAL A 388 -39.51 19.33 12.51
C VAL A 388 -40.28 18.33 13.38
N ALA A 389 -41.49 18.67 13.81
CA ALA A 389 -42.34 17.79 14.61
C ALA A 389 -42.75 16.53 13.81
N ALA A 390 -43.13 16.67 12.54
CA ALA A 390 -43.44 15.55 11.65
C ALA A 390 -42.21 14.64 11.44
N ALA A 391 -41.03 15.23 11.23
CA ALA A 391 -39.78 14.51 11.11
C ALA A 391 -39.42 13.74 12.40
N LEU A 392 -39.59 14.37 13.56
CA LEU A 392 -39.35 13.71 14.84
C LEU A 392 -40.35 12.57 15.09
N ALA A 393 -41.62 12.78 14.76
CA ALA A 393 -42.66 11.76 14.88
C ALA A 393 -42.33 10.53 14.02
N ALA A 394 -41.91 10.76 12.78
CA ALA A 394 -41.46 9.70 11.88
C ALA A 394 -40.22 8.99 12.43
N TYR A 395 -39.20 9.74 12.86
CA TYR A 395 -37.97 9.21 13.46
C TYR A 395 -38.25 8.25 14.63
N LEU A 396 -39.20 8.59 15.50
CA LEU A 396 -39.56 7.77 16.67
C LEU A 396 -40.42 6.54 16.32
N ALA A 397 -41.16 6.61 15.20
CA ALA A 397 -42.07 5.55 14.75
C ALA A 397 -41.39 4.49 13.87
N THR A 398 -40.27 4.82 13.20
CA THR A 398 -39.59 3.92 12.26
C THR A 398 -39.07 2.65 12.96
N ARG A 399 -39.41 1.49 12.39
CA ARG A 399 -38.75 0.20 12.64
C ARG A 399 -37.77 -0.05 11.51
N ASP A 400 -36.63 -0.66 11.83
CA ASP A 400 -35.65 -1.05 10.84
C ASP A 400 -35.11 -2.45 11.12
N SER A 401 -34.79 -3.19 10.07
CA SER A 401 -34.18 -4.51 10.19
C SER A 401 -33.12 -4.70 9.10
N LEU A 402 -31.86 -4.74 9.54
CA LEU A 402 -30.73 -4.93 8.64
C LEU A 402 -30.46 -6.43 8.49
N HIS A 403 -30.52 -6.92 7.25
CA HIS A 403 -30.15 -8.27 6.87
C HIS A 403 -28.87 -8.18 6.05
N GLY A 404 -27.78 -8.73 6.56
CA GLY A 404 -26.47 -8.59 5.93
C GLY A 404 -25.55 -9.77 6.17
N ARG A 405 -24.51 -9.84 5.34
CA ARG A 405 -23.39 -10.75 5.57
C ARG A 405 -22.56 -10.22 6.73
N LEU A 406 -22.21 -11.11 7.64
CA LEU A 406 -21.22 -10.84 8.67
C LEU A 406 -19.83 -10.97 8.06
N GLU A 407 -19.02 -9.92 8.18
CA GLU A 407 -17.59 -9.99 7.94
C GLU A 407 -16.88 -10.32 9.25
N ASN A 408 -15.99 -11.31 9.21
CA ASN A 408 -15.12 -11.56 10.36
C ASN A 408 -13.91 -10.59 10.30
N PRO A 409 -13.74 -9.67 11.26
CA PRO A 409 -12.67 -8.67 11.22
C PRO A 409 -11.27 -9.29 11.19
N ARG A 410 -11.11 -10.53 11.69
CA ARG A 410 -9.85 -11.28 11.67
C ARG A 410 -9.40 -11.64 10.25
N VAL A 411 -10.32 -11.77 9.29
CA VAL A 411 -9.99 -12.11 7.89
C VAL A 411 -9.07 -11.06 7.27
N ALA A 412 -9.32 -9.78 7.54
CA ALA A 412 -8.49 -8.70 7.00
C ALA A 412 -7.08 -8.69 7.60
N GLU A 413 -6.98 -8.99 8.91
CA GLU A 413 -5.72 -9.10 9.64
C GLU A 413 -4.90 -10.30 9.15
N LEU A 414 -5.51 -11.49 9.10
CA LEU A 414 -4.90 -12.73 8.62
C LEU A 414 -4.40 -12.60 7.17
N ARG A 415 -5.13 -11.89 6.29
CA ARG A 415 -4.67 -11.59 4.93
C ARG A 415 -3.48 -10.63 4.87
N ARG A 416 -3.33 -9.73 5.84
CA ARG A 416 -2.15 -8.86 5.94
C ARG A 416 -0.95 -9.65 6.44
N GLU A 417 -1.13 -10.42 7.50
CA GLU A 417 -0.11 -11.29 8.08
C GLU A 417 0.42 -12.30 7.05
N LEU A 418 -0.48 -12.98 6.33
CA LEU A 418 -0.10 -13.96 5.30
C LEU A 418 0.67 -13.34 4.13
N ARG A 419 0.44 -12.06 3.80
CA ARG A 419 1.26 -11.33 2.82
C ARG A 419 2.65 -11.02 3.35
N GLY A 420 2.76 -10.62 4.62
CA GLY A 420 4.05 -10.40 5.29
C GLY A 420 4.89 -11.69 5.33
N LEU A 421 4.29 -12.78 5.80
CA LEU A 421 4.97 -14.09 5.88
C LEU A 421 5.47 -14.58 4.51
N ARG A 422 4.69 -14.40 3.43
CA ARG A 422 5.13 -14.75 2.07
C ARG A 422 6.32 -13.91 1.58
N TYR A 423 6.34 -12.64 1.93
CA TYR A 423 7.46 -11.76 1.60
C TYR A 423 8.73 -12.20 2.35
N ASP A 424 8.59 -12.49 3.64
CA ASP A 424 9.70 -12.94 4.46
C ASP A 424 10.23 -14.31 4.01
N GLU A 425 9.36 -15.23 3.62
CA GLU A 425 9.74 -16.51 3.02
C GLU A 425 10.60 -16.32 1.76
N ALA A 426 10.16 -15.45 0.83
CA ALA A 426 10.90 -15.18 -0.40
C ALA A 426 12.28 -14.56 -0.12
N ARG A 427 12.34 -13.60 0.82
CA ARG A 427 13.60 -12.95 1.23
C ARG A 427 14.60 -13.95 1.81
N ARG A 428 14.14 -14.88 2.66
CA ARG A 428 15.01 -15.91 3.26
C ARG A 428 15.51 -16.91 2.23
N ARG A 429 14.67 -17.31 1.26
CA ARG A 429 15.11 -18.17 0.14
C ARG A 429 16.24 -17.53 -0.66
N GLU A 430 16.15 -16.23 -0.92
CA GLU A 430 17.21 -15.47 -1.59
C GLU A 430 18.48 -15.39 -0.75
N ALA A 431 18.36 -15.19 0.57
CA ALA A 431 19.48 -15.19 1.50
C ALA A 431 20.21 -16.54 1.51
N LEU A 432 19.48 -17.66 1.57
CA LEU A 432 20.05 -19.01 1.48
C LEU A 432 20.81 -19.22 0.16
N ALA A 433 20.24 -18.81 -0.97
CA ALA A 433 20.91 -18.93 -2.27
C ALA A 433 22.22 -18.12 -2.33
N ARG A 434 22.25 -16.90 -1.77
CA ARG A 434 23.47 -16.09 -1.70
C ARG A 434 24.52 -16.72 -0.79
N LEU A 435 24.11 -17.25 0.36
CA LEU A 435 25.00 -17.92 1.31
C LEU A 435 25.57 -19.22 0.71
N ASP A 436 24.77 -20.03 0.01
CA ASP A 436 25.25 -21.25 -0.68
C ASP A 436 26.37 -20.92 -1.67
N VAL A 437 26.20 -19.89 -2.50
CA VAL A 437 27.21 -19.44 -3.45
C VAL A 437 28.48 -18.95 -2.73
N ALA A 438 28.34 -18.18 -1.65
CA ALA A 438 29.47 -17.68 -0.88
C ALA A 438 30.28 -18.82 -0.23
N ILE A 439 29.61 -19.79 0.40
CA ILE A 439 30.25 -20.96 1.02
C ILE A 439 30.99 -21.79 -0.03
N ARG A 440 30.32 -22.09 -1.16
CA ARG A 440 30.93 -22.85 -2.27
C ARG A 440 32.16 -22.17 -2.83
N ARG A 441 32.14 -20.84 -2.95
CA ARG A 441 33.30 -20.06 -3.39
C ARG A 441 34.46 -20.19 -2.41
N GLU A 442 34.24 -20.07 -1.12
CA GLU A 442 35.29 -20.22 -0.10
C GLU A 442 35.88 -21.64 -0.10
N PHE A 443 35.05 -22.68 -0.24
CA PHE A 443 35.54 -24.06 -0.38
C PHE A 443 36.28 -24.30 -1.69
N ALA A 444 35.83 -23.71 -2.80
CA ALA A 444 36.54 -23.81 -4.08
C ALA A 444 37.93 -23.17 -3.98
N ILE A 445 38.07 -22.03 -3.30
CA ILE A 445 39.37 -21.39 -3.04
C ILE A 445 40.23 -22.28 -2.14
N ALA A 446 39.69 -22.78 -1.03
CA ALA A 446 40.42 -23.67 -0.11
C ALA A 446 40.91 -24.93 -0.81
N ASN A 447 40.04 -25.59 -1.60
CA ASN A 447 40.38 -26.76 -2.39
C ASN A 447 41.41 -26.42 -3.47
N TYR A 448 41.29 -25.28 -4.15
CA TYR A 448 42.29 -24.85 -5.12
C TYR A 448 43.67 -24.68 -4.49
N LEU A 449 43.75 -24.00 -3.34
CA LEU A 449 45.02 -23.81 -2.62
C LEU A 449 45.61 -25.13 -2.11
N LEU A 450 44.77 -26.05 -1.64
CA LEU A 450 45.19 -27.38 -1.18
C LEU A 450 45.85 -28.21 -2.29
N HIS A 451 45.27 -28.15 -3.50
CA HIS A 451 45.78 -28.88 -4.68
C HIS A 451 46.78 -28.05 -5.51
N SER A 452 47.06 -26.82 -5.09
CA SER A 452 48.06 -25.98 -5.75
C SER A 452 49.47 -26.50 -5.44
N ARG A 453 50.41 -26.24 -6.35
CA ARG A 453 51.85 -26.44 -6.10
C ARG A 453 52.46 -25.09 -5.70
N PRO A 454 52.47 -24.73 -4.40
CA PRO A 454 52.78 -23.36 -3.98
C PRO A 454 54.25 -22.96 -4.23
N LEU A 455 55.14 -23.96 -4.31
CA LEU A 455 56.56 -23.77 -4.60
C LEU A 455 56.88 -23.77 -6.10
N GLN A 456 55.90 -23.72 -7.01
CA GLN A 456 56.19 -23.73 -8.45
C GLN A 456 57.23 -22.65 -8.85
N GLY A 457 58.28 -23.06 -9.57
CA GLY A 457 59.40 -22.18 -9.95
C GLY A 457 60.42 -21.92 -8.83
N TRP A 458 60.50 -22.81 -7.83
CA TRP A 458 61.52 -22.79 -6.79
C TRP A 458 62.93 -22.97 -7.36
N GLU A 459 63.08 -23.65 -8.49
CA GLU A 459 64.37 -23.88 -9.15
C GLU A 459 65.04 -22.55 -9.54
N ALA A 460 64.27 -21.59 -10.06
CA ALA A 460 64.78 -20.27 -10.42
C ALA A 460 65.28 -19.49 -9.18
N LYS A 461 64.60 -19.64 -8.04
CA LYS A 461 65.02 -19.04 -6.76
C LYS A 461 66.29 -19.71 -6.23
N LEU A 462 66.39 -21.02 -6.37
CA LEU A 462 67.57 -21.79 -6.01
C LEU A 462 68.79 -21.37 -6.85
N ASP A 463 68.61 -21.22 -8.17
CA ASP A 463 69.69 -20.82 -9.08
C ASP A 463 70.18 -19.40 -8.77
N ARG A 464 69.29 -18.48 -8.39
CA ARG A 464 69.68 -17.15 -7.91
C ARG A 464 70.54 -17.21 -6.65
N LEU A 465 70.19 -18.08 -5.69
CA LEU A 465 70.99 -18.29 -4.48
C LEU A 465 72.35 -18.95 -4.78
N ARG A 466 72.40 -19.89 -5.72
CA ARG A 466 73.65 -20.51 -6.18
C ARG A 466 74.62 -19.49 -6.80
N ALA A 467 74.10 -18.46 -7.47
CA ALA A 467 74.92 -17.43 -8.11
C ALA A 467 75.70 -16.53 -7.13
N VAL A 468 75.38 -16.55 -5.83
CA VAL A 468 76.06 -15.77 -4.79
C VAL A 468 77.54 -16.19 -4.63
N ILE A 469 77.83 -17.49 -4.71
CA ILE A 469 79.20 -18.00 -4.52
C ILE A 469 80.11 -17.63 -5.71
N PRO A 470 79.71 -17.83 -6.98
CA PRO A 470 80.45 -17.29 -8.12
C PRO A 470 80.67 -15.78 -8.05
N ARG A 471 79.68 -15.01 -7.57
CA ARG A 471 79.82 -13.56 -7.37
C ARG A 471 80.90 -13.21 -6.35
N PHE A 472 80.97 -13.91 -5.23
CA PHE A 472 82.07 -13.78 -4.27
C PHE A 472 83.44 -14.05 -4.91
N ARG A 473 83.56 -15.15 -5.68
CA ARG A 473 84.82 -15.52 -6.35
C ARG A 473 85.30 -14.45 -7.33
N ILE A 474 84.38 -13.93 -8.16
CA ILE A 474 84.67 -12.89 -9.15
C ILE A 474 85.11 -11.59 -8.47
N GLU A 475 84.37 -11.13 -7.46
CA GLU A 475 84.70 -9.86 -6.78
C GLU A 475 85.98 -9.97 -5.95
N ASN A 476 86.27 -11.14 -5.37
CA ASN A 476 87.52 -11.38 -4.63
C ASN A 476 88.74 -11.30 -5.56
N ALA A 477 88.65 -11.93 -6.73
CA ALA A 477 89.71 -11.92 -7.73
C ALA A 477 89.88 -10.52 -8.34
N ARG A 478 88.76 -9.84 -8.64
CA ARG A 478 88.74 -8.46 -9.14
C ARG A 478 89.41 -7.49 -8.17
N ALA A 479 89.10 -7.58 -6.88
CA ALA A 479 89.72 -6.75 -5.84
C ALA A 479 91.24 -6.96 -5.70
N ARG A 480 91.76 -8.09 -6.20
CA ARG A 480 93.19 -8.42 -6.24
C ARG A 480 93.86 -8.14 -7.59
N GLY A 481 93.09 -7.77 -8.61
CA GLY A 481 93.59 -7.58 -9.98
C GLY A 481 94.01 -8.88 -10.69
N ILE A 482 93.43 -10.03 -10.32
CA ILE A 482 93.69 -11.33 -10.96
C ILE A 482 92.39 -11.97 -11.45
N ASP A 483 92.50 -12.98 -12.32
CA ASP A 483 91.36 -13.80 -12.74
C ASP A 483 91.00 -14.80 -11.62
N ALA A 484 89.70 -15.03 -11.39
CA ALA A 484 89.20 -16.02 -10.43
C ALA A 484 89.66 -17.44 -10.80
N ALA A 485 89.86 -17.73 -12.09
CA ALA A 485 90.39 -19.02 -12.55
C ALA A 485 91.84 -19.29 -12.10
N ASN A 486 92.61 -18.24 -11.78
CA ASN A 486 93.99 -18.36 -11.34
C ASN A 486 94.14 -18.72 -9.86
N ILE A 487 93.05 -18.72 -9.09
CA ILE A 487 93.05 -19.10 -7.67
C ILE A 487 92.68 -20.58 -7.59
N VAL A 488 93.63 -21.44 -7.20
CA VAL A 488 93.45 -22.90 -7.16
C VAL A 488 92.22 -23.32 -6.35
N ALA A 489 91.94 -22.63 -5.24
CA ALA A 489 90.76 -22.87 -4.41
C ALA A 489 89.41 -22.68 -5.16
N PHE A 490 89.35 -21.77 -6.13
CA PHE A 490 88.13 -21.44 -6.88
C PHE A 490 87.88 -22.32 -8.10
N GLN A 491 88.82 -23.20 -8.45
CA GLN A 491 88.68 -24.13 -9.57
C GLN A 491 87.74 -25.31 -9.25
N LYS A 492 87.46 -25.55 -7.96
CA LYS A 492 86.49 -26.56 -7.53
C LYS A 492 85.05 -26.13 -7.85
N PRO A 493 84.18 -27.05 -8.30
CA PRO A 493 82.77 -26.75 -8.49
C PRO A 493 82.13 -26.31 -7.17
N VAL A 494 81.18 -25.38 -7.25
CA VAL A 494 80.45 -24.90 -6.08
C VAL A 494 79.59 -26.04 -5.52
N THR A 495 79.91 -26.50 -4.33
CA THR A 495 79.10 -27.51 -3.62
C THR A 495 77.93 -26.83 -2.92
N PHE A 496 76.85 -26.60 -3.66
CA PHE A 496 75.57 -26.14 -3.11
C PHE A 496 74.47 -27.14 -3.49
N THR A 497 74.37 -28.18 -2.67
CA THR A 497 73.41 -29.27 -2.86
C THR A 497 72.35 -29.20 -1.78
N ILE A 498 71.15 -28.72 -2.15
CA ILE A 498 69.97 -28.92 -1.32
C ILE A 498 69.52 -30.35 -1.58
N ALA A 499 69.39 -31.16 -0.51
CA ALA A 499 68.87 -32.51 -0.64
C ALA A 499 67.43 -32.43 -1.18
N PRO A 500 67.09 -33.11 -2.30
CA PRO A 500 65.72 -33.15 -2.76
C PRO A 500 64.89 -33.86 -1.70
N GLY A 501 64.00 -33.13 -1.04
CA GLY A 501 63.33 -33.66 0.13
C GLY A 501 62.25 -32.73 0.62
N GLU A 502 61.01 -33.21 0.50
CA GLU A 502 59.78 -32.59 0.98
C GLU A 502 59.26 -31.36 0.25
N GLU A 503 60.03 -30.59 -0.53
CA GLU A 503 59.58 -29.30 -1.10
C GLU A 503 58.23 -29.40 -1.86
N ASP A 504 58.04 -30.46 -2.65
CA ASP A 504 56.82 -30.76 -3.41
C ASP A 504 55.74 -31.57 -2.64
N ALA A 505 55.91 -31.78 -1.33
CA ALA A 505 54.90 -32.48 -0.53
C ALA A 505 53.55 -31.73 -0.60
N MET A 506 52.48 -32.46 -0.95
CA MET A 506 51.14 -31.90 -0.96
C MET A 506 50.78 -31.40 0.45
N LEU A 507 50.11 -30.25 0.51
CA LEU A 507 49.60 -29.73 1.77
C LEU A 507 48.54 -30.69 2.32
N THR A 508 48.58 -30.94 3.61
CA THR A 508 47.55 -31.74 4.29
C THR A 508 46.28 -30.91 4.48
N ALA A 509 45.13 -31.47 4.12
CA ALA A 509 43.84 -30.82 4.34
C ALA A 509 43.59 -30.61 5.84
N PRO A 510 43.17 -29.41 6.28
CA PRO A 510 42.71 -29.22 7.65
C PRO A 510 41.46 -30.08 7.91
N ALA A 511 41.39 -30.77 9.05
CA ALA A 511 40.24 -31.62 9.41
C ALA A 511 38.91 -30.82 9.41
N GLU A 512 38.96 -29.56 9.83
CA GLU A 512 37.83 -28.63 9.82
C GLU A 512 37.24 -28.41 8.43
N LEU A 513 38.06 -28.42 7.36
CA LEU A 513 37.58 -28.21 5.99
C LEU A 513 36.65 -29.36 5.56
N ILE A 514 37.05 -30.60 5.83
CA ILE A 514 36.27 -31.80 5.51
C ILE A 514 34.96 -31.78 6.30
N GLN A 515 35.04 -31.55 7.61
CA GLN A 515 33.85 -31.49 8.47
C GLN A 515 32.85 -30.41 8.02
N GLN A 516 33.33 -29.25 7.60
CA GLN A 516 32.46 -28.18 7.12
C GLN A 516 31.85 -28.47 5.74
N GLN A 517 32.55 -29.18 4.86
CA GLN A 517 31.99 -29.63 3.57
C GLN A 517 30.85 -30.63 3.79
N GLU A 518 31.04 -31.62 4.66
CA GLU A 518 29.98 -32.57 5.06
C GLU A 518 28.78 -31.85 5.67
N ARG A 519 29.04 -30.85 6.54
CA ARG A 519 27.98 -30.01 7.14
C ARG A 519 27.20 -29.23 6.08
N LEU A 520 27.86 -28.68 5.05
CA LEU A 520 27.20 -28.00 3.94
C LEU A 520 26.25 -28.96 3.21
N GLU A 521 26.71 -30.17 2.88
CA GLU A 521 25.89 -31.16 2.18
C GLU A 521 24.63 -31.54 2.99
N ALA A 522 24.78 -31.76 4.29
CA ALA A 522 23.65 -32.02 5.19
C ALA A 522 22.66 -30.85 5.22
N LEU A 523 23.14 -29.61 5.34
CA LEU A 523 22.29 -28.41 5.35
C LEU A 523 21.60 -28.18 4.01
N ARG A 524 22.25 -28.48 2.87
CA ARG A 524 21.64 -28.39 1.54
C ARG A 524 20.57 -29.44 1.32
N ALA A 525 20.78 -30.67 1.78
CA ALA A 525 19.77 -31.72 1.76
C ALA A 525 18.52 -31.31 2.57
N ARG A 526 18.73 -30.75 3.78
CA ARG A 526 17.64 -30.22 4.61
C ARG A 526 16.92 -29.05 3.94
N ALA A 527 17.65 -28.10 3.36
CA ALA A 527 17.08 -26.97 2.61
C ALA A 527 16.24 -27.44 1.40
N ALA A 528 16.70 -28.44 0.65
CA ALA A 528 15.95 -29.02 -0.47
C ALA A 528 14.61 -29.61 -0.01
N ALA A 529 14.59 -30.32 1.13
CA ALA A 529 13.38 -30.86 1.72
C ALA A 529 12.37 -29.77 2.11
N VAL A 530 12.85 -28.68 2.75
CA VAL A 530 12.00 -27.54 3.16
C VAL A 530 11.43 -26.80 1.95
N LEU A 531 12.21 -26.64 0.89
CA LEU A 531 11.81 -25.93 -0.33
C LEU A 531 10.93 -26.78 -1.26
N GLY A 532 10.74 -28.07 -0.96
CA GLY A 532 10.02 -29.01 -1.84
C GLY A 532 10.73 -29.26 -3.16
N LEU A 533 12.05 -29.01 -3.22
CA LEU A 533 12.88 -29.35 -4.37
C LEU A 533 13.17 -30.86 -4.30
N ARG A 534 12.48 -31.67 -5.11
CA ARG A 534 12.83 -33.08 -5.27
C ARG A 534 14.30 -33.20 -5.67
N ASN A 535 15.10 -33.88 -4.86
CA ASN A 535 16.47 -34.26 -5.20
C ASN A 535 16.48 -35.04 -6.52
N THR A 536 17.02 -34.44 -7.58
CA THR A 536 17.30 -35.14 -8.86
C THR A 536 18.79 -35.45 -8.98
N ALA A 537 19.35 -36.10 -7.97
CA ALA A 537 20.66 -36.76 -7.96
C ALA A 537 20.69 -37.53 -6.62
N VAL A 538 20.81 -38.85 -6.53
CA VAL A 538 21.75 -39.76 -7.19
C VAL A 538 21.09 -41.14 -7.31
N GLU A 539 20.79 -41.59 -8.53
CA GLU A 539 20.74 -43.02 -8.85
C GLU A 539 21.95 -43.25 -9.78
N VAL A 540 23.04 -43.77 -9.22
CA VAL A 540 24.11 -44.37 -10.02
C VAL A 540 23.52 -45.65 -10.61
N PRO A 541 23.44 -45.82 -11.94
CA PRO A 541 23.08 -47.10 -12.50
C PRO A 541 24.22 -48.07 -12.18
N VAL A 542 23.92 -49.05 -11.32
CA VAL A 542 24.75 -50.25 -11.17
C VAL A 542 24.81 -50.90 -12.55
N GLN A 543 25.95 -50.81 -13.22
CA GLN A 543 26.22 -51.62 -14.40
C GLN A 543 26.31 -53.07 -13.93
N ASP A 544 25.30 -53.88 -14.29
CA ASP A 544 25.38 -55.33 -14.19
C ASP A 544 26.62 -55.81 -14.97
N PRO A 545 27.43 -56.72 -14.41
CA PRO A 545 28.54 -57.32 -15.14
C PRO A 545 27.99 -58.15 -16.29
N ALA A 546 28.55 -57.94 -17.48
CA ALA A 546 28.19 -58.65 -18.71
C ALA A 546 28.21 -60.18 -18.50
N PRO A 547 27.26 -60.94 -19.08
CA PRO A 547 27.22 -62.38 -18.92
C PRO A 547 28.41 -63.03 -19.63
N ASP A 548 29.04 -63.96 -18.90
CA ASP A 548 30.13 -64.83 -19.34
C ASP A 548 29.75 -65.60 -20.62
N PRO A 549 30.50 -65.47 -21.74
CA PRO A 549 30.19 -66.15 -22.99
C PRO A 549 30.39 -67.68 -22.95
N ALA A 550 30.84 -68.26 -21.84
CA ALA A 550 31.07 -69.70 -21.70
C ALA A 550 29.80 -70.54 -21.40
N ARG A 551 28.59 -69.96 -21.38
CA ARG A 551 27.33 -70.70 -21.12
C ARG A 551 26.39 -70.85 -22.32
N ALA A 552 26.93 -70.83 -23.53
CA ALA A 552 26.21 -71.22 -24.74
C ALA A 552 26.99 -72.29 -25.52
N ALA A 553 26.98 -73.53 -24.99
CA ALA A 553 27.29 -74.76 -25.69
C ALA A 553 26.41 -75.88 -25.15
#